data_AF-A0A5C1QM94-F1
#
_entry.id   AF-A0A5C1QM94-F1
#
_cell.length_a   1.000
_cell.length_b   1.000
_cell.length_c   1.000
_cell.angle_alpha   90.00
_cell.angle_beta   90.00
_cell.angle_gamma   90.00
#
_symmetry.space_group_name_H-M   'P 1'
#
loop_
_entity.id
_entity.type
_entity.pdbx_description
1 polymer ?
#
loop_
_entity_poly.entity_id
_entity_poly.type
_entity_poly.pdbx_seq_one_letter_code
_entity_poly.pdbx_strand_id
1 'polypeptide(L)'
;MFPEILIIVILFGILIFLIISTLKNKHTVEDSLLEGFSFDDDDDIGEDTHPCPLCEKALRKGERVHSVIYNRGEDRLMNIYGCPWCYSDHPAGCREPLRDRRCPSCKVLFKEGNFAIARVFERPGRKMHVHVLGCPVCRHKD
;
A
#
# COMPACT_ATOMS: atom_id res chain seq x y z
N MET A 1 56.14 9.88 20.32
CA MET A 1 55.16 9.68 21.41
C MET A 1 53.73 10.08 21.03
N PHE A 2 53.49 10.88 19.98
CA PHE A 2 52.14 11.25 19.53
C PHE A 2 51.47 10.44 18.39
N PRO A 3 52.15 9.55 17.61
CA PRO A 3 51.48 8.87 16.49
C PRO A 3 50.43 7.85 16.98
N GLU A 4 50.65 7.22 18.14
CA GLU A 4 49.70 6.27 18.72
C GLU A 4 48.41 6.94 19.19
N ILE A 5 48.51 8.15 19.75
CA ILE A 5 47.35 8.94 20.18
C ILE A 5 46.49 9.31 18.96
N LEU A 6 47.12 9.70 17.85
CA LEU A 6 46.41 10.04 16.61
C LEU A 6 45.66 8.83 16.03
N ILE A 7 46.28 7.64 16.06
CA ILE A 7 45.64 6.40 15.60
C ILE A 7 44.42 6.05 16.47
N ILE A 8 44.53 6.19 17.79
CA ILE A 8 43.43 5.89 18.72
C ILE A 8 42.23 6.82 18.48
N VAL A 9 42.47 8.12 18.25
CA VAL A 9 41.40 9.09 17.97
C VAL A 9 40.66 8.75 16.67
N ILE A 10 41.39 8.36 15.62
CA ILE A 10 40.80 7.97 14.33
C ILE A 10 39.95 6.71 14.48
N LEU A 11 40.46 5.69 15.18
CA LEU A 11 39.73 4.43 15.38
C LEU A 11 38.45 4.65 16.20
N PHE A 12 38.50 5.49 17.23
CA PHE A 12 37.33 5.81 18.04
C PHE A 12 36.26 6.59 17.25
N GLY A 13 36.70 7.51 16.37
CA GLY A 13 35.80 8.22 15.47
C GLY A 13 35.08 7.31 14.48
N ILE A 14 35.80 6.33 13.89
CA ILE A 14 35.22 5.33 12.99
C ILE A 14 34.22 4.45 13.75
N LEU A 15 34.56 4.00 14.96
CA LEU A 15 33.67 3.20 15.79
C LEU A 15 32.36 3.94 16.11
N ILE A 16 32.45 5.20 16.53
CA ILE A 16 31.27 6.05 16.81
C ILE A 16 30.44 6.23 15.55
N PHE A 17 31.07 6.50 14.40
CA PHE A 17 30.36 6.67 13.13
C PHE A 17 29.59 5.41 12.74
N LEU A 18 30.19 4.21 12.90
CA LEU A 18 29.51 2.93 12.63
C LEU A 18 28.34 2.68 13.59
N ILE A 19 28.47 3.05 14.86
CA ILE A 19 27.38 2.95 15.84
C ILE A 19 26.23 3.90 15.47
N ILE A 20 26.52 5.16 15.13
CA ILE A 20 25.49 6.13 14.71
C ILE A 20 24.79 5.67 13.42
N SER A 21 25.56 5.15 12.46
CA SER A 21 25.04 4.65 11.18
C SER A 21 24.08 3.47 11.37
N THR A 22 24.39 2.54 12.28
CA THR A 22 23.51 1.40 12.58
C THR A 22 22.25 1.81 13.37
N LEU A 23 22.32 2.85 14.21
CA LEU A 23 21.16 3.38 14.93
C LEU A 23 20.16 4.09 13.99
N LYS A 24 20.66 4.84 13.00
CA LYS A 24 19.79 5.55 12.03
C LYS A 24 18.98 4.60 11.15
N ASN A 25 19.44 3.35 10.99
CA ASN A 25 18.76 2.35 10.16
C ASN A 25 17.52 1.71 10.85
N LYS A 26 17.25 2.02 12.13
CA LYS A 26 16.21 1.32 12.91
C LYS A 26 14.94 2.15 13.18
N HIS A 27 14.84 3.40 12.72
CA HIS A 27 13.80 4.36 13.17
C HIS A 27 12.69 4.66 12.12
N THR A 28 12.28 3.69 11.32
CA THR A 28 11.18 3.87 10.34
C THR A 28 10.12 2.77 10.43
N VAL A 29 9.67 2.41 11.65
CA VAL A 29 8.62 1.37 11.81
C VAL A 29 7.50 1.72 12.78
N GLU A 30 7.55 2.82 13.56
CA GLU A 30 6.61 2.96 14.69
C GLU A 30 6.08 4.39 14.91
N ASP A 31 5.44 5.01 13.90
CA ASP A 31 4.68 6.27 14.11
C ASP A 31 3.52 6.53 13.11
N SER A 32 3.01 5.50 12.40
CA SER A 32 1.97 5.68 11.35
C SER A 32 0.55 5.27 11.77
N LEU A 33 0.10 5.68 12.96
CA LEU A 33 -1.27 5.40 13.41
C LEU A 33 -2.23 6.60 13.44
N LEU A 34 -1.79 7.85 13.24
CA LEU A 34 -2.70 9.00 13.38
C LEU A 34 -2.42 10.21 12.48
N GLU A 35 -2.12 10.05 11.19
CA GLU A 35 -2.30 11.14 10.20
C GLU A 35 -2.79 10.48 8.92
N GLY A 36 -4.04 10.65 8.51
CA GLY A 36 -4.55 11.89 7.93
C GLY A 36 -4.75 11.63 6.43
N PHE A 37 -5.97 11.28 6.02
CA PHE A 37 -6.33 11.15 4.61
C PHE A 37 -6.29 12.55 3.96
N SER A 38 -5.19 12.92 3.32
CA SER A 38 -5.13 13.96 2.31
C SER A 38 -4.76 13.33 0.97
N PHE A 39 -5.67 13.46 0.01
CA PHE A 39 -5.42 13.19 -1.40
C PHE A 39 -4.83 14.47 -1.99
N ASP A 40 -3.51 14.61 -1.94
CA ASP A 40 -2.80 15.62 -2.71
C ASP A 40 -1.94 14.90 -3.74
N ASP A 41 -2.26 15.15 -5.01
CA ASP A 41 -1.50 14.75 -6.18
C ASP A 41 -0.16 15.50 -6.17
N ASP A 42 0.89 14.94 -5.56
CA ASP A 42 2.26 15.44 -5.71
C ASP A 42 3.20 14.32 -6.20
N ASP A 43 3.85 14.66 -7.31
CA ASP A 43 4.78 13.89 -8.13
C ASP A 43 6.14 13.79 -7.39
N ASP A 44 6.24 12.95 -6.36
CA ASP A 44 7.50 12.67 -5.66
C ASP A 44 8.05 11.29 -6.04
N ILE A 45 9.36 11.23 -6.26
CA ILE A 45 10.13 10.03 -6.63
C ILE A 45 10.30 9.18 -5.37
N GLY A 46 9.18 8.71 -4.83
CA GLY A 46 9.07 7.68 -3.81
C GLY A 46 8.72 6.36 -4.47
N GLU A 47 9.16 5.26 -3.88
CA GLU A 47 8.83 3.90 -4.33
C GLU A 47 7.32 3.78 -4.62
N ASP A 48 6.94 3.59 -5.90
CA ASP A 48 5.56 3.52 -6.41
C ASP A 48 4.72 2.50 -5.59
N THR A 49 4.17 2.96 -4.47
CA THR A 49 3.40 2.15 -3.55
C THR A 49 1.96 2.62 -3.63
N HIS A 50 1.09 1.72 -4.11
CA HIS A 50 -0.33 2.01 -4.25
C HIS A 50 -1.10 1.28 -3.15
N PRO A 51 -1.94 1.97 -2.36
CA PRO A 51 -2.69 1.31 -1.31
C PRO A 51 -3.76 0.38 -1.88
N CYS A 52 -3.96 -0.77 -1.26
CA CYS A 52 -5.10 -1.63 -1.55
C CYS A 52 -6.39 -0.90 -1.18
N PRO A 53 -7.36 -0.76 -2.10
CA PRO A 53 -8.59 -0.01 -1.83
C PRO A 53 -9.47 -0.69 -0.77
N LEU A 54 -9.23 -1.96 -0.41
CA LEU A 54 -10.09 -2.69 0.52
C LEU A 54 -9.51 -2.84 1.92
N CYS A 55 -8.19 -2.99 2.04
CA CYS A 55 -7.52 -3.24 3.32
C CYS A 55 -6.38 -2.26 3.64
N GLU A 56 -6.18 -1.26 2.76
CA GLU A 56 -5.24 -0.14 2.92
C GLU A 56 -3.76 -0.54 2.98
N LYS A 57 -3.42 -1.82 2.79
CA LYS A 57 -2.05 -2.30 2.67
C LYS A 57 -1.39 -1.63 1.46
N ALA A 58 -0.28 -0.94 1.68
CA ALA A 58 0.59 -0.45 0.61
C ALA A 58 1.12 -1.63 -0.22
N LEU A 59 0.82 -1.61 -1.52
CA LEU A 59 1.25 -2.65 -2.46
C LEU A 59 2.60 -2.27 -3.05
N ARG A 60 3.54 -3.21 -3.00
CA ARG A 60 4.87 -3.04 -3.59
C ARG A 60 4.84 -3.23 -5.10
N LYS A 61 5.89 -2.78 -5.78
CA LYS A 61 6.05 -2.97 -7.23
C LYS A 61 5.90 -4.45 -7.60
N GLY A 62 4.92 -4.74 -8.47
CA GLY A 62 4.58 -6.10 -8.92
C GLY A 62 3.42 -6.75 -8.17
N GLU A 63 3.07 -6.25 -6.98
CA GLU A 63 1.85 -6.66 -6.29
C GLU A 63 0.63 -6.03 -6.95
N ARG A 64 -0.43 -6.81 -7.14
CA ARG A 64 -1.65 -6.35 -7.82
C ARG A 64 -2.88 -6.80 -7.07
N VAL A 65 -3.93 -6.00 -7.20
CA VAL A 65 -5.26 -6.31 -6.69
C VAL A 65 -5.94 -7.28 -7.66
N HIS A 66 -6.50 -8.37 -7.14
CA HIS A 66 -7.34 -9.26 -7.92
C HIS A 66 -8.63 -8.53 -8.30
N SER A 67 -8.89 -8.48 -9.61
CA SER A 67 -10.04 -7.77 -10.16
C SER A 67 -10.49 -8.37 -11.49
N VAL A 68 -11.77 -8.18 -11.78
CA VAL A 68 -12.43 -8.66 -13.00
C VAL A 68 -13.09 -7.49 -13.70
N ILE A 69 -12.71 -7.23 -14.94
CA ILE A 69 -13.28 -6.16 -15.77
C ILE A 69 -14.36 -6.75 -16.67
N TYR A 70 -15.52 -6.10 -16.73
CA TYR A 70 -16.62 -6.46 -17.62
C TYR A 70 -16.65 -5.49 -18.81
N ASN A 71 -16.28 -5.99 -19.99
CA ASN A 71 -16.35 -5.23 -21.23
C ASN A 71 -17.77 -5.30 -21.81
N ARG A 72 -18.64 -4.36 -21.43
CA ARG A 72 -19.92 -4.10 -22.12
C ARG A 72 -20.08 -2.60 -22.33
N GLY A 73 -19.90 -2.15 -23.58
CA GLY A 73 -20.12 -0.77 -24.00
C GLY A 73 -19.01 0.21 -23.59
N GLU A 74 -19.31 1.51 -23.69
CA GLU A 74 -18.39 2.60 -23.33
C GLU A 74 -18.09 2.65 -21.83
N ASP A 75 -19.00 2.11 -21.02
CA ASP A 75 -18.99 2.23 -19.57
C ASP A 75 -18.51 0.93 -18.90
N ARG A 76 -17.20 0.83 -18.65
CA ARG A 76 -16.58 -0.39 -18.14
C ARG A 76 -16.67 -0.50 -16.62
N LEU A 77 -17.36 -1.54 -16.18
CA LEU A 77 -17.43 -1.91 -14.77
C LEU A 77 -16.35 -2.92 -14.42
N MET A 78 -15.90 -2.88 -13.18
CA MET A 78 -14.87 -3.72 -12.62
C MET A 78 -15.26 -4.16 -11.23
N ASN A 79 -15.09 -5.44 -10.93
CA ASN A 79 -15.18 -5.96 -9.57
C ASN A 79 -13.78 -6.08 -8.99
N ILE A 80 -13.58 -5.51 -7.80
CA ILE A 80 -12.32 -5.51 -7.06
C ILE A 80 -12.48 -6.44 -5.86
N TYR A 81 -11.71 -7.52 -5.82
CA TYR A 81 -11.80 -8.53 -4.78
C TYR A 81 -10.81 -8.26 -3.64
N GLY A 82 -9.60 -7.77 -3.93
CA GLY A 82 -8.60 -7.47 -2.90
C GLY A 82 -7.19 -7.87 -3.32
N CYS A 83 -6.21 -7.51 -2.49
CA CYS A 83 -4.81 -7.83 -2.73
C CYS A 83 -4.43 -9.19 -2.12
N PRO A 84 -3.22 -9.72 -2.40
CA PRO A 84 -2.69 -10.94 -1.77
C PRO A 84 -2.80 -10.97 -0.24
N TRP A 85 -2.65 -9.82 0.41
CA TRP A 85 -2.69 -9.66 1.86
C TRP A 85 -4.10 -9.63 2.45
N CYS A 86 -5.14 -9.63 1.61
CA CYS A 86 -6.53 -9.69 2.02
C CYS A 86 -7.00 -11.11 2.35
N TYR A 87 -6.20 -12.12 2.01
CA TYR A 87 -6.60 -13.52 2.04
C TYR A 87 -5.54 -14.37 2.75
N SER A 88 -5.97 -15.19 3.71
CA SER A 88 -5.08 -16.04 4.51
C SER A 88 -4.54 -17.23 3.73
N ASP A 89 -5.28 -17.69 2.71
CA ASP A 89 -4.94 -18.80 1.82
C ASP A 89 -4.00 -18.39 0.68
N HIS A 90 -3.74 -17.09 0.49
CA HIS A 90 -2.83 -16.63 -0.55
C HIS A 90 -1.36 -16.83 -0.11
N PRO A 91 -0.50 -17.45 -0.94
CA PRO A 91 0.88 -17.81 -0.55
C PRO A 91 1.75 -16.63 -0.10
N ALA A 92 1.48 -15.43 -0.63
CA ALA A 92 2.13 -14.19 -0.18
C ALA A 92 1.55 -13.66 1.16
N GLY A 93 0.26 -13.87 1.41
CA GLY A 93 -0.45 -13.35 2.59
C GLY A 93 -0.22 -14.15 3.88
N CYS A 94 0.22 -15.42 3.77
CA CYS A 94 0.38 -16.34 4.91
C CYS A 94 1.40 -15.90 5.99
N ARG A 95 2.20 -14.85 5.74
CA ARG A 95 3.25 -14.36 6.65
C ARG A 95 2.85 -13.14 7.49
N GLU A 96 1.69 -12.56 7.22
CA GLU A 96 1.18 -11.37 7.91
C GLU A 96 -0.22 -11.62 8.50
N PRO A 97 -0.61 -10.87 9.54
CA PRO A 97 -1.96 -10.94 10.08
C PRO A 97 -2.99 -10.56 9.01
N LEU A 98 -4.09 -11.31 8.96
CA LEU A 98 -5.18 -11.07 8.02
C LEU A 98 -5.75 -9.67 8.23
N ARG A 99 -5.86 -8.90 7.14
CA ARG A 99 -6.42 -7.55 7.18
C ARG A 99 -7.88 -7.55 6.80
N ASP A 100 -8.68 -6.85 7.59
CA ASP A 100 -10.09 -6.63 7.31
C ASP A 100 -10.27 -5.94 5.96
N ARG A 101 -11.11 -6.54 5.12
CA ARG A 101 -11.55 -5.92 3.87
C ARG A 101 -12.79 -5.07 4.17
N ARG A 102 -12.76 -3.78 3.87
CA ARG A 102 -13.88 -2.86 4.09
C ARG A 102 -14.29 -2.19 2.79
N CYS A 103 -15.58 -1.89 2.67
CA CYS A 103 -16.07 -1.10 1.54
C CYS A 103 -15.58 0.35 1.69
N PRO A 104 -14.93 0.94 0.67
CA PRO A 104 -14.48 2.34 0.75
C PRO A 104 -15.59 3.33 1.02
N SER A 105 -16.78 3.10 0.45
CA SER A 105 -17.93 4.01 0.50
C SER A 105 -18.73 3.87 1.81
N CYS A 106 -19.09 2.66 2.23
CA CYS A 106 -19.95 2.45 3.41
C CYS A 106 -19.24 1.87 4.63
N LYS A 107 -17.93 1.58 4.53
CA LYS A 107 -17.06 1.02 5.59
C LYS A 107 -17.49 -0.33 6.17
N VAL A 108 -18.52 -0.97 5.59
CA VAL A 108 -18.98 -2.31 5.96
C VAL A 108 -17.89 -3.35 5.66
N LEU A 109 -17.74 -4.32 6.57
CA LEU A 109 -16.81 -5.43 6.43
C LEU A 109 -17.25 -6.38 5.30
N PHE A 110 -16.34 -6.72 4.40
CA PHE A 110 -16.58 -7.68 3.34
C PHE A 110 -16.42 -9.12 3.84
N LYS A 111 -17.50 -9.91 3.78
CA LYS A 111 -17.40 -11.38 3.90
C LYS A 111 -16.58 -11.96 2.75
N GLU A 112 -16.03 -13.16 2.91
CA GLU A 112 -15.28 -13.87 1.86
C GLU A 112 -16.01 -13.88 0.50
N GLY A 113 -15.26 -13.76 -0.59
CA GLY A 113 -15.80 -13.72 -1.96
C GLY A 113 -16.51 -12.42 -2.36
N ASN A 114 -16.87 -11.53 -1.42
CA ASN A 114 -17.41 -10.21 -1.78
C ASN A 114 -16.36 -9.32 -2.42
N PHE A 115 -16.84 -8.32 -3.16
CA PHE A 115 -16.06 -7.40 -3.97
C PHE A 115 -16.58 -5.96 -3.86
N ALA A 116 -15.72 -4.99 -4.12
CA ALA A 116 -16.12 -3.63 -4.44
C ALA A 116 -16.40 -3.51 -5.94
N ILE A 117 -17.32 -2.64 -6.30
CA ILE A 117 -17.69 -2.33 -7.67
C ILE A 117 -17.06 -0.99 -8.02
N ALA A 118 -16.38 -0.95 -9.15
CA ALA A 118 -15.69 0.22 -9.66
C ALA A 118 -15.99 0.46 -11.13
N ARG A 119 -15.77 1.70 -11.57
CA ARG A 119 -15.77 2.09 -12.99
C ARG A 119 -14.35 2.33 -13.44
N VAL A 120 -14.03 1.84 -14.64
CA VAL A 120 -12.70 1.95 -15.25
C VAL A 120 -12.72 2.98 -16.36
N PHE A 121 -11.81 3.93 -16.29
CA PHE A 121 -11.57 4.94 -17.30
C PHE A 121 -10.19 4.71 -17.91
N GLU A 122 -10.16 4.38 -19.20
CA GLU A 122 -8.92 4.33 -19.96
C GLU A 122 -8.91 5.49 -20.94
N ARG A 123 -7.76 6.18 -21.01
CA ARG A 123 -7.49 7.17 -22.05
C ARG A 123 -6.29 6.68 -22.86
N PRO A 124 -6.34 6.73 -24.20
CA PRO A 124 -5.21 6.31 -25.02
C PRO A 124 -3.96 7.10 -24.63
N GLY A 125 -2.87 6.39 -24.32
CA GLY A 125 -1.60 6.98 -23.90
C GLY A 125 -1.51 7.44 -22.44
N ARG A 126 -2.52 7.18 -21.60
CA ARG A 126 -2.46 7.46 -20.15
C ARG A 126 -2.67 6.19 -19.31
N LYS A 127 -2.32 6.28 -18.02
CA LYS A 127 -2.59 5.24 -17.03
C LYS A 127 -4.11 5.00 -16.92
N MET A 128 -4.49 3.76 -16.64
CA MET A 128 -5.88 3.39 -16.35
C MET A 128 -6.28 3.98 -15.00
N HIS A 129 -7.41 4.69 -14.96
CA HIS A 129 -7.97 5.24 -13.72
C HIS A 129 -9.18 4.42 -13.29
N VAL A 130 -9.27 4.12 -11.99
CA VAL A 130 -10.35 3.32 -11.42
C VAL A 130 -11.03 4.15 -10.34
N HIS A 131 -12.35 4.28 -10.43
CA HIS A 131 -13.17 4.94 -9.41
C HIS A 131 -14.05 3.90 -8.73
N VAL A 132 -13.88 3.71 -7.41
CA VAL A 132 -14.69 2.76 -6.64
C VAL A 132 -16.06 3.37 -6.35
N LEU A 133 -17.12 2.74 -6.86
CA LEU A 133 -18.51 3.20 -6.67
C LEU A 133 -19.08 2.76 -5.32
N GLY A 134 -18.78 1.53 -4.89
CA GLY A 134 -19.28 0.98 -3.63
C GLY A 134 -19.23 -0.54 -3.57
N CYS A 135 -20.03 -1.14 -2.70
CA CYS A 135 -20.21 -2.59 -2.61
C CYS A 135 -21.61 -2.99 -3.13
N PRO A 136 -21.87 -4.29 -3.35
CA PRO A 136 -23.21 -4.77 -3.72
C PRO A 136 -24.34 -4.30 -2.80
N VAL A 137 -24.02 -4.02 -1.53
CA VAL A 137 -24.98 -3.60 -0.50
C VAL A 137 -25.29 -2.11 -0.55
N CYS A 138 -24.30 -1.23 -0.75
CA CYS A 138 -24.52 0.23 -0.71
C CYS A 138 -24.76 0.85 -2.08
N ARG A 139 -24.30 0.22 -3.17
CA ARG A 139 -24.45 0.77 -4.52
C ARG A 139 -25.91 0.98 -4.95
N HIS A 140 -26.83 0.16 -4.43
CA HIS A 140 -28.25 0.20 -4.77
C HIS A 140 -29.11 0.85 -3.68
N LYS A 141 -28.48 1.46 -2.66
CA LYS A 141 -29.18 2.23 -1.64
C LYS A 141 -29.15 3.69 -2.09
N ASP A 142 -30.03 4.00 -3.04
CA ASP A 142 -30.40 5.38 -3.38
C ASP A 142 -31.48 5.87 -2.40
#